data_AF-A0A1Y3NFM6-F1
#
_entry.id   AF-A0A1Y3NFM6-F1
#
_cell.length_a   1.000
_cell.length_b   1.000
_cell.length_c   1.000
_cell.angle_alpha   90.00
_cell.angle_beta   90.00
_cell.angle_gamma   90.00
#
_symmetry.space_group_name_H-M   'P 1'
#
loop_
_entity.id
_entity.type
_entity.pdbx_description
1 polymer ?
#
loop_
_entity_poly.entity_id
_entity_poly.type
_entity_poly.pdbx_seq_one_letter_code
_entity_poly.pdbx_strand_id
1 'polypeptide(L)'
;MKFWKRASLLGSLILMTTQKCYGEDFFRIGMRALVLSTEIPETILMSLASYGIPYDNLIYNCENPLEGDLYLYDENTGDPKYNMIILATGSMKCKCYGSVVSALKDEHWKALRHYEAKYNIRRVTFNESSEDAKDIGCQPDIYDHVKTSSLPIIASDNKITSKIFENAGIHKKAPLNTLG
;
A
#
# COMPACT_ATOMS: atom_id res chain seq x y z
N MET A 1 -80.18 -32.17 11.84
CA MET A 1 -78.75 -32.27 12.22
C MET A 1 -77.92 -31.54 11.19
N LYS A 2 -77.30 -30.40 11.56
CA LYS A 2 -76.56 -29.51 10.65
C LYS A 2 -75.06 -29.79 10.73
N PHE A 3 -74.44 -30.00 9.57
CA PHE A 3 -73.00 -30.19 9.36
C PHE A 3 -72.23 -28.87 9.53
N TRP A 4 -71.18 -28.86 10.35
CA TRP A 4 -70.15 -27.81 10.33
C TRP A 4 -68.77 -28.46 10.14
N LYS A 5 -68.19 -28.29 8.94
CA LYS A 5 -66.77 -28.56 8.67
C LYS A 5 -65.99 -27.29 9.01
N ARG A 6 -65.02 -27.40 9.92
CA ARG A 6 -64.02 -26.35 10.18
C ARG A 6 -62.93 -26.46 9.12
N ALA A 7 -62.76 -25.43 8.30
CA ALA A 7 -61.60 -25.26 7.43
C ALA A 7 -60.53 -24.46 8.21
N SER A 8 -59.36 -25.08 8.41
CA SER A 8 -58.18 -24.42 8.97
C SER A 8 -57.34 -23.88 7.81
N LEU A 9 -57.27 -22.55 7.69
CA LEU A 9 -56.37 -21.85 6.78
C LEU A 9 -55.04 -21.63 7.50
N LEU A 10 -54.08 -22.53 7.27
CA LEU A 10 -52.67 -22.27 7.60
C LEU A 10 -52.13 -21.31 6.53
N GLY A 11 -52.11 -20.03 6.87
CA GLY A 11 -51.43 -18.99 6.09
C GLY A 11 -49.93 -19.24 6.07
N SER A 12 -49.39 -19.54 4.89
CA SER A 12 -47.96 -19.61 4.64
C SER A 12 -47.38 -18.20 4.65
N LEU A 13 -46.60 -17.88 5.69
CA LEU A 13 -45.84 -16.64 5.80
C LEU A 13 -44.59 -16.80 4.93
N ILE A 14 -44.65 -16.32 3.69
CA ILE A 14 -43.49 -16.22 2.82
C ILE A 14 -42.64 -15.05 3.36
N LEU A 15 -41.61 -15.38 4.13
CA LEU A 15 -40.51 -14.48 4.45
C LEU A 15 -39.81 -14.11 3.15
N MET A 16 -40.18 -12.98 2.56
CA MET A 16 -39.37 -12.33 1.54
C MET A 16 -38.11 -11.81 2.22
N THR A 17 -37.07 -12.64 2.22
CA THR A 17 -35.71 -12.17 2.42
C THR A 17 -35.41 -11.24 1.24
N THR A 18 -35.43 -9.94 1.48
CA THR A 18 -34.87 -8.97 0.53
C THR A 18 -33.41 -9.34 0.35
N GLN A 19 -33.07 -10.00 -0.76
CA GLN A 19 -31.70 -10.06 -1.23
C GLN A 19 -31.23 -8.61 -1.32
N LYS A 20 -30.39 -8.18 -0.37
CA LYS A 20 -29.57 -6.99 -0.55
C LYS A 20 -28.68 -7.32 -1.75
N CYS A 21 -29.06 -6.84 -2.92
CA CYS A 21 -28.11 -6.68 -4.01
C CYS A 21 -27.00 -5.80 -3.44
N TYR A 22 -25.82 -6.38 -3.23
CA TYR A 22 -24.60 -5.61 -3.04
C TYR A 22 -24.47 -4.73 -4.29
N GLY A 23 -24.79 -3.45 -4.16
CA GLY A 23 -24.36 -2.48 -5.16
C GLY A 23 -22.84 -2.57 -5.22
N GLU A 24 -22.28 -2.69 -6.42
CA GLU A 24 -20.86 -2.42 -6.58
C GLU A 24 -20.67 -0.96 -6.15
N ASP A 25 -19.96 -0.75 -5.04
CA ASP A 25 -19.56 0.60 -4.62
C ASP A 25 -18.63 1.14 -5.71
N PHE A 26 -19.18 1.96 -6.62
CA PHE A 26 -18.40 2.65 -7.63
C PHE A 26 -17.65 3.79 -6.97
N PHE A 27 -16.41 3.54 -6.55
CA PHE A 27 -15.51 4.58 -6.08
C PHE A 27 -14.68 5.16 -7.24
N ARG A 28 -14.34 6.45 -7.14
CA ARG A 28 -13.38 7.09 -8.05
C ARG A 28 -12.05 7.19 -7.33
N ILE A 29 -10.95 6.82 -7.99
CA ILE A 29 -9.63 6.96 -7.41
C ILE A 29 -8.82 8.01 -8.17
N GLY A 30 -8.23 8.94 -7.41
CA GLY A 30 -7.31 9.91 -7.98
C GLY A 30 -6.05 9.23 -8.53
N MET A 31 -5.60 9.65 -9.71
CA MET A 31 -4.28 9.27 -10.24
C MET A 31 -3.19 10.09 -9.53
N ARG A 32 -2.94 9.76 -8.25
CA ARG A 32 -1.98 10.44 -7.38
C ARG A 32 -1.26 9.42 -6.48
N ALA A 33 0.05 9.60 -6.32
CA ALA A 33 0.85 8.82 -5.38
C ALA A 33 0.86 9.46 -3.99
N LEU A 34 0.82 8.63 -2.94
CA LEU A 34 1.20 9.01 -1.59
C LEU A 34 2.66 8.63 -1.36
N VAL A 35 3.52 9.59 -1.04
CA VAL A 35 4.90 9.35 -0.63
C VAL A 35 4.99 9.56 0.87
N LEU A 36 5.32 8.49 1.62
CA LEU A 36 5.60 8.52 3.05
C LEU A 36 7.09 8.39 3.28
N SER A 37 7.64 9.28 4.11
CA SER A 37 9.07 9.34 4.38
C SER A 37 9.35 9.91 5.78
N THR A 38 10.56 9.71 6.28
CA THR A 38 11.03 10.34 7.53
C THR A 38 11.88 11.59 7.30
N GLU A 39 12.30 11.81 6.05
CA GLU A 39 13.08 12.92 5.53
C GLU A 39 12.73 13.16 4.06
N ILE A 40 13.18 14.27 3.45
CA ILE A 40 12.83 14.61 2.06
C ILE A 40 13.45 13.57 1.10
N PRO A 41 12.65 12.77 0.36
CA PRO A 41 13.17 11.72 -0.50
C PRO A 41 13.39 12.23 -1.93
N GLU A 42 14.37 13.11 -2.13
CA GLU A 42 14.59 13.86 -3.38
C GLU A 42 14.54 13.00 -4.65
N THR A 43 15.23 11.84 -4.65
CA THR A 43 15.31 10.95 -5.82
C THR A 43 13.94 10.40 -6.23
N ILE A 44 13.09 10.06 -5.26
CA ILE A 44 11.72 9.57 -5.50
C ILE A 44 10.85 10.71 -6.03
N LEU A 45 10.91 11.89 -5.39
CA LEU A 45 10.11 13.05 -5.80
C LEU A 45 10.48 13.51 -7.22
N MET A 46 11.77 13.58 -7.54
CA MET A 46 12.27 13.90 -8.87
C MET A 46 11.83 12.87 -9.91
N SER A 47 11.84 11.58 -9.57
CA SER A 47 11.38 10.53 -10.47
C SER A 47 9.89 10.70 -10.78
N LEU A 48 9.03 10.88 -9.77
CA LEU A 48 7.60 11.10 -9.98
C LEU A 48 7.33 12.35 -10.81
N ALA A 49 8.05 13.45 -10.52
CA ALA A 49 7.96 14.69 -11.26
C ALA A 49 8.36 14.52 -12.74
N SER A 50 9.43 13.77 -13.04
CA SER A 50 9.88 13.53 -14.41
C SER A 50 8.86 12.75 -15.26
N TYR A 51 8.05 11.90 -14.63
CA TYR A 51 6.96 11.18 -15.29
C TYR A 51 5.62 11.94 -15.25
N GLY A 52 5.59 13.16 -14.69
CA GLY A 52 4.38 13.95 -14.53
C GLY A 52 3.34 13.29 -13.62
N ILE A 53 3.77 12.41 -12.71
CA ILE A 53 2.89 11.71 -11.78
C ILE A 53 2.60 12.66 -10.61
N PRO A 54 1.34 13.06 -10.37
CA PRO A 54 1.00 13.85 -9.20
C PRO A 54 1.28 13.08 -7.91
N TYR A 55 1.78 13.76 -6.89
CA TYR A 55 2.05 13.15 -5.60
C TYR A 55 1.78 14.09 -4.44
N ASP A 56 1.42 13.52 -3.30
CA ASP A 56 1.49 14.18 -1.99
C ASP A 56 2.64 13.56 -1.21
N ASN A 57 3.56 14.37 -0.68
CA ASN A 57 4.67 13.92 0.15
C ASN A 57 4.41 14.26 1.62
N LEU A 58 4.26 13.23 2.46
CA LEU A 58 4.05 13.38 3.89
C LEU A 58 5.29 12.88 4.63
N ILE A 59 5.92 13.78 5.38
CA ILE A 59 7.15 13.51 6.12
C ILE A 59 6.81 13.43 7.60
N TYR A 60 7.02 12.26 8.21
CA TYR A 60 6.77 12.05 9.63
C TYR A 60 8.02 11.54 10.33
N ASN A 61 8.37 12.15 11.46
CA ASN A 61 9.52 11.77 12.28
C ASN A 61 9.30 12.22 13.73
N CYS A 62 10.34 12.13 14.56
CA CYS A 62 10.26 12.49 15.98
C CYS A 62 9.92 13.97 16.22
N GLU A 63 10.32 14.86 15.31
CA GLU A 63 10.09 16.31 15.38
C GLU A 63 8.75 16.70 14.76
N ASN A 64 8.25 15.90 13.81
CA ASN A 64 6.97 16.04 13.15
C ASN A 64 6.16 14.74 13.23
N PRO A 65 5.61 14.39 14.40
CA PRO A 65 4.86 13.16 14.58
C PRO A 65 3.50 13.23 13.88
N LEU A 66 3.01 12.09 13.38
CA LEU A 66 1.62 11.96 12.96
C LEU A 66 0.72 11.81 14.19
N GLU A 67 -0.05 12.85 14.51
CA GLU A 67 -0.90 12.88 15.72
C GLU A 67 -2.27 12.19 15.54
N GLY A 68 -2.74 11.99 14.31
CA GLY A 68 -4.05 11.40 14.00
C GLY A 68 -4.01 10.43 12.82
N ASP A 69 -5.15 10.26 12.16
CA ASP A 69 -5.27 9.32 11.05
C ASP A 69 -4.49 9.74 9.80
N LEU A 70 -4.08 8.75 9.00
CA LEU A 70 -3.48 8.99 7.70
C LEU A 70 -4.49 9.59 6.73
N TYR A 71 -4.06 10.59 5.97
CA TYR A 71 -4.89 11.33 5.03
C TYR A 71 -5.12 10.58 3.71
N LEU A 72 -5.79 9.42 3.77
CA LEU A 72 -5.96 8.47 2.66
C LEU A 72 -7.20 8.73 1.78
N TYR A 73 -8.12 9.57 2.24
CA TYR A 73 -9.39 9.85 1.59
C TYR A 73 -9.51 11.34 1.26
N ASP A 74 -10.26 11.67 0.22
CA ASP A 74 -10.64 13.06 -0.04
C ASP A 74 -11.66 13.52 1.01
N GLU A 75 -11.40 14.65 1.69
CA GLU A 75 -12.30 15.19 2.72
C GLU A 75 -13.69 15.56 2.22
N ASN A 76 -13.80 15.95 0.94
CA ASN A 76 -15.06 16.45 0.40
C ASN A 76 -15.93 15.31 -0.14
N THR A 77 -15.30 14.30 -0.77
CA THR A 77 -16.05 13.20 -1.41
C THR A 77 -16.03 11.90 -0.62
N GLY A 78 -15.06 11.70 0.26
CA GLY A 78 -14.81 10.43 0.95
C GLY A 78 -14.20 9.35 0.04
N ASP A 79 -13.88 9.69 -1.21
CA ASP A 79 -13.28 8.76 -2.16
C ASP A 79 -11.82 8.43 -1.82
N PRO A 80 -11.31 7.26 -2.22
CA PRO A 80 -9.89 6.94 -2.10
C PRO A 80 -9.05 7.96 -2.89
N LYS A 81 -8.08 8.58 -2.21
CA LYS A 81 -7.32 9.69 -2.76
C LYS A 81 -6.14 9.25 -3.64
N TYR A 82 -5.51 8.13 -3.29
CA TYR A 82 -4.25 7.67 -3.89
C TYR A 82 -4.37 6.32 -4.57
N ASN A 83 -3.83 6.23 -5.78
CA ASN A 83 -3.75 4.98 -6.55
C ASN A 83 -2.40 4.25 -6.42
N MET A 84 -1.45 4.84 -5.69
CA MET A 84 -0.13 4.28 -5.41
C MET A 84 0.36 4.77 -4.05
N ILE A 85 1.01 3.89 -3.29
CA ILE A 85 1.69 4.24 -2.04
C ILE A 85 3.18 3.97 -2.22
N ILE A 86 4.02 4.91 -1.79
CA ILE A 86 5.47 4.78 -1.79
C ILE A 86 5.95 5.03 -0.36
N LEU A 87 6.65 4.06 0.21
CA LEU A 87 7.42 4.24 1.43
C LEU A 87 8.86 4.51 1.03
N ALA A 88 9.28 5.76 1.09
CA ALA A 88 10.65 6.14 0.77
C ALA A 88 11.65 5.72 1.85
N THR A 89 11.17 5.62 3.09
CA THR A 89 11.90 5.09 4.24
C THR A 89 11.14 3.87 4.74
N GLY A 90 11.63 2.67 4.46
CA GLY A 90 10.99 1.36 4.65
C GLY A 90 9.91 1.28 5.73
N SER A 91 10.24 0.72 6.88
CA SER A 91 9.34 0.64 8.04
C SER A 91 9.11 1.97 8.75
N MET A 92 9.23 3.10 8.02
CA MET A 92 9.14 4.47 8.51
C MET A 92 10.03 4.73 9.72
N LYS A 93 11.18 4.05 9.78
CA LYS A 93 12.10 4.11 10.91
C LYS A 93 12.87 5.42 10.92
N CYS A 94 12.93 6.05 12.08
CA CYS A 94 13.74 7.23 12.34
C CYS A 94 14.41 7.12 13.72
N LYS A 95 15.48 7.89 13.92
CA LYS A 95 16.23 7.89 15.19
C LYS A 95 15.60 8.91 16.15
N CYS A 96 14.92 8.44 17.17
CA CYS A 96 14.35 9.27 18.24
C CYS A 96 15.08 9.00 19.56
N TYR A 97 15.68 10.04 20.14
CA TYR A 97 16.29 9.97 21.49
C TYR A 97 17.28 8.81 21.68
N GLY A 98 18.03 8.46 20.63
CA GLY A 98 19.02 7.37 20.66
C GLY A 98 18.47 5.99 20.25
N SER A 99 17.17 5.84 20.08
CA SER A 99 16.51 4.60 19.65
C SER A 99 15.98 4.71 18.22
N VAL A 100 15.97 3.61 17.48
CA VAL A 100 15.34 3.54 16.15
C VAL A 100 13.90 3.08 16.33
N VAL A 101 12.94 3.92 15.97
CA VAL A 101 11.51 3.67 16.11
C VAL A 101 10.77 4.02 14.83
N SER A 102 9.62 3.38 14.60
CA SER A 102 8.75 3.77 13.47
C SER A 102 8.05 5.10 13.79
N ALA A 103 8.02 6.00 12.81
CA ALA A 103 7.22 7.23 12.87
C ALA A 103 5.72 6.95 12.74
N LEU A 104 5.34 5.75 12.28
CA LEU A 104 3.96 5.30 12.19
C LEU A 104 3.64 4.32 13.33
N LYS A 105 2.48 4.50 13.95
CA LYS A 105 1.90 3.56 14.91
C LYS A 105 1.25 2.37 14.18
N ASP A 106 0.99 1.29 14.92
CA ASP A 106 0.33 0.09 14.39
C ASP A 106 -1.02 0.37 13.73
N GLU A 107 -1.77 1.34 14.26
CA GLU A 107 -3.05 1.79 13.69
C GLU A 107 -2.88 2.41 12.30
N HIS A 108 -1.84 3.20 12.08
CA HIS A 108 -1.52 3.77 10.77
C HIS A 108 -1.13 2.67 9.77
N TRP A 109 -0.31 1.71 10.19
CA TRP A 109 0.05 0.55 9.37
C TRP A 109 -1.16 -0.33 9.03
N LYS A 110 -2.09 -0.49 9.96
CA LYS A 110 -3.34 -1.20 9.73
C LYS A 110 -4.24 -0.45 8.75
N ALA A 111 -4.32 0.87 8.86
CA ALA A 111 -5.06 1.72 7.93
C ALA A 111 -4.50 1.62 6.50
N LEU A 112 -3.16 1.67 6.32
CA LEU A 112 -2.52 1.46 5.02
C LEU A 112 -2.86 0.11 4.42
N ARG A 113 -2.67 -0.98 5.18
CA ARG A 113 -2.98 -2.34 4.71
C ARG A 113 -4.46 -2.51 4.36
N HIS A 114 -5.35 -1.91 5.14
CA HIS A 114 -6.78 -1.95 4.86
C HIS A 114 -7.11 -1.19 3.58
N TYR A 115 -6.53 0.01 3.39
CA TYR A 115 -6.72 0.81 2.19
C TYR A 115 -6.18 0.09 0.93
N GLU A 116 -4.98 -0.49 1.01
CA GLU A 116 -4.37 -1.31 -0.03
C GLU A 116 -5.26 -2.48 -0.44
N ALA A 117 -5.74 -3.25 0.54
CA ALA A 117 -6.59 -4.41 0.28
C ALA A 117 -7.97 -4.00 -0.27
N LYS A 118 -8.59 -2.96 0.30
CA LYS A 118 -9.94 -2.51 -0.07
C LYS A 118 -10.00 -1.94 -1.48
N TYR A 119 -8.99 -1.16 -1.88
CA TYR A 119 -8.98 -0.46 -3.17
C TYR A 119 -7.99 -1.06 -4.19
N ASN A 120 -7.39 -2.21 -3.88
CA ASN A 120 -6.41 -2.90 -4.72
C ASN A 120 -5.20 -2.01 -5.08
N ILE A 121 -4.67 -1.30 -4.08
CA ILE A 121 -3.56 -0.37 -4.24
C ILE A 121 -2.25 -1.08 -4.00
N ARG A 122 -1.28 -0.80 -4.87
CA ARG A 122 0.08 -1.34 -4.74
C ARG A 122 0.94 -0.36 -3.98
N ARG A 123 1.79 -0.93 -3.12
CA ARG A 123 2.84 -0.21 -2.41
C ARG A 123 4.20 -0.54 -2.98
N VAL A 124 5.05 0.48 -3.08
CA VAL A 124 6.48 0.34 -3.33
C VAL A 124 7.22 0.78 -2.08
N THR A 125 8.18 -0.01 -1.64
CA THR A 125 8.97 0.27 -0.42
C THR A 125 10.45 0.36 -0.80
N PHE A 126 11.11 1.42 -0.37
CA PHE A 126 12.54 1.67 -0.50
C PHE A 126 13.22 1.67 0.86
N ASN A 127 14.54 1.47 0.89
CA ASN A 127 15.36 1.56 2.10
C ASN A 127 14.81 0.73 3.26
N GLU A 128 14.50 -0.54 2.98
CA GLU A 128 13.91 -1.47 3.93
C GLU A 128 14.91 -2.54 4.35
N SER A 129 14.82 -2.98 5.60
CA SER A 129 15.67 -4.04 6.15
C SER A 129 14.99 -5.40 6.05
N SER A 130 15.78 -6.46 5.92
CA SER A 130 15.25 -7.84 5.88
C SER A 130 14.57 -8.24 7.19
N GLU A 131 15.02 -7.65 8.30
CA GLU A 131 14.51 -7.87 9.64
C GLU A 131 13.09 -7.34 9.80
N ASP A 132 12.80 -6.20 9.18
CA ASP A 132 11.52 -5.49 9.29
C ASP A 132 10.51 -5.90 8.21
N ALA A 133 11.01 -6.44 7.09
CA ALA A 133 10.21 -6.77 5.92
C ALA A 133 10.03 -8.27 5.65
N LYS A 134 9.96 -9.06 6.73
CA LYS A 134 9.70 -10.51 6.64
C LYS A 134 8.40 -10.81 5.89
N ASP A 135 7.37 -9.98 6.11
CA ASP A 135 6.04 -10.16 5.53
C ASP A 135 5.98 -9.87 4.02
N ILE A 136 6.94 -9.10 3.51
CA ILE A 136 7.04 -8.77 2.08
C ILE A 136 8.20 -9.52 1.39
N GLY A 137 8.81 -10.49 2.08
CA GLY A 137 9.82 -11.38 1.52
C GLY A 137 11.17 -10.73 1.23
N CYS A 138 11.51 -9.65 1.95
CA CYS A 138 12.85 -9.05 1.84
C CYS A 138 13.91 -10.07 2.28
N GLN A 139 14.90 -10.30 1.42
CA GLN A 139 15.97 -11.24 1.70
C GLN A 139 17.17 -10.51 2.31
N PRO A 140 17.90 -11.15 3.24
CA PRO A 140 19.15 -10.60 3.72
C PRO A 140 20.13 -10.39 2.56
N ASP A 141 21.00 -9.40 2.69
CA ASP A 141 22.01 -9.08 1.68
C ASP A 141 22.88 -10.32 1.40
N ILE A 142 22.89 -10.76 0.15
CA ILE A 142 23.67 -11.92 -0.31
C ILE A 142 25.13 -11.56 -0.62
N TYR A 143 25.47 -10.26 -0.60
CA TYR A 143 26.80 -9.76 -0.94
C TYR A 143 27.70 -9.54 0.28
N ASP A 144 27.27 -9.92 1.49
CA ASP A 144 28.07 -9.99 2.73
C ASP A 144 29.07 -8.82 2.90
N HIS A 145 28.58 -7.59 2.74
CA HIS A 145 29.35 -6.34 2.85
C HIS A 145 30.56 -6.21 1.90
N VAL A 146 30.65 -7.01 0.84
CA VAL A 146 31.68 -6.82 -0.18
C VAL A 146 31.41 -5.47 -0.84
N LYS A 147 32.32 -4.50 -0.60
CA LYS A 147 32.33 -3.20 -1.26
C LYS A 147 32.68 -3.37 -2.74
N THR A 148 31.73 -3.87 -3.52
CA THR A 148 31.82 -3.83 -4.97
C THR A 148 31.20 -2.54 -5.46
N SER A 149 31.83 -1.93 -6.46
CA SER A 149 31.34 -0.69 -7.06
C SER A 149 30.27 -0.91 -8.13
N SER A 150 29.89 -2.17 -8.36
CA SER A 150 28.97 -2.55 -9.41
C SER A 150 28.29 -3.86 -9.05
N LEU A 151 26.99 -3.81 -8.79
CA LEU A 151 26.16 -4.98 -8.57
C LEU A 151 25.10 -5.08 -9.67
N PRO A 152 24.85 -6.28 -10.23
CA PRO A 152 23.73 -6.47 -11.14
C PRO A 152 22.41 -6.37 -10.37
N ILE A 153 21.36 -5.93 -11.05
CA ILE A 153 20.01 -6.10 -10.51
C ILE A 153 19.67 -7.60 -10.52
N ILE A 154 19.38 -8.17 -9.35
CA ILE A 154 18.84 -9.53 -9.26
C ILE A 154 17.32 -9.42 -9.21
N ALA A 155 16.71 -9.47 -10.39
CA ALA A 155 15.26 -9.52 -10.51
C ALA A 155 14.74 -10.92 -10.11
N SER A 156 13.60 -10.97 -9.41
CA SER A 156 12.94 -12.25 -9.13
C SER A 156 12.52 -12.96 -10.41
N ASP A 157 12.74 -14.28 -10.46
CA ASP A 157 12.40 -15.11 -11.61
C ASP A 157 10.90 -15.46 -11.62
N ASN A 158 10.08 -14.48 -12.00
CA ASN A 158 8.64 -14.68 -12.19
C ASN A 158 8.06 -13.79 -13.30
N LYS A 159 6.85 -14.14 -13.76
CA LYS A 159 6.16 -13.46 -14.86
C LYS A 159 5.84 -12.00 -14.56
N ILE A 160 5.51 -11.69 -13.30
CA ILE A 160 5.15 -10.32 -12.88
C ILE A 160 6.38 -9.42 -13.00
N THR A 161 7.49 -9.84 -12.41
CA THR A 161 8.76 -9.10 -12.44
C THR A 161 9.25 -8.94 -13.87
N SER A 162 9.16 -10.00 -14.68
CA SER A 162 9.53 -9.93 -16.09
C SER A 162 8.76 -8.85 -16.86
N LYS A 163 7.43 -8.80 -16.66
CA LYS A 163 6.58 -7.78 -17.28
C LYS A 163 6.87 -6.37 -16.79
N ILE A 164 7.26 -6.20 -15.52
CA ILE A 164 7.67 -4.90 -14.97
C ILE A 164 8.92 -4.38 -15.69
N PHE A 165 9.96 -5.21 -15.83
CA PHE A 165 11.19 -4.82 -16.54
C PHE A 165 10.95 -4.54 -18.02
N GLU A 166 10.14 -5.36 -18.69
CA GLU A 166 9.75 -5.14 -20.09
C GLU A 166 9.01 -3.81 -20.28
N ASN A 167 8.00 -3.54 -19.44
CA ASN A 167 7.25 -2.30 -19.50
C ASN A 167 8.12 -1.07 -19.16
N ALA A 168 9.07 -1.22 -18.25
CA ALA A 168 9.99 -0.16 -17.85
C ALA A 168 11.12 0.06 -18.86
N GLY A 169 11.34 -0.85 -19.82
CA GLY A 169 12.47 -0.79 -20.73
C GLY A 169 13.83 -1.01 -20.05
N ILE A 170 13.85 -1.67 -18.89
CA ILE A 170 15.07 -1.90 -18.10
C ILE A 170 15.64 -3.27 -18.42
N HIS A 171 16.95 -3.32 -18.68
CA HIS A 171 17.64 -4.59 -18.88
C HIS A 171 17.89 -5.29 -17.53
N LYS A 172 17.35 -6.49 -17.34
CA LYS A 172 17.39 -7.24 -16.05
C LYS A 172 18.79 -7.52 -15.51
N LYS A 173 19.82 -7.42 -16.35
CA LYS A 173 21.22 -7.69 -15.99
C LYS A 173 22.12 -6.45 -16.14
N ALA A 174 21.52 -5.26 -16.27
CA ALA A 174 22.31 -4.04 -16.30
C ALA A 174 23.07 -3.90 -14.96
N PRO A 175 24.39 -3.60 -15.01
CA PRO A 175 25.14 -3.31 -13.79
C PRO A 175 24.67 -1.96 -13.22
N LEU A 176 24.44 -1.92 -11.91
CA LEU A 176 24.23 -0.69 -11.17
C LEU A 176 25.48 -0.35 -10.37
N ASN A 177 25.92 0.89 -10.45
CA ASN A 177 26.91 1.40 -9.52
C ASN A 177 26.25 1.61 -8.15
N THR A 178 26.78 0.93 -7.14
CA THR A 178 26.27 0.96 -5.77
C THR A 178 27.17 1.78 -4.84
N LEU A 179 28.17 2.48 -5.37
CA LEU A 179 28.93 3.48 -4.61
C LEU A 179 28.08 4.73 -4.45
N GLY A 180 27.62 4.95 -3.22
CA GLY A 180 27.08 6.22 -2.71
C GLY A 180 28.08 6.90 -1.81
#